data_AF-A0A920KG39-F1
#
_entry.id   AF-A0A920KG39-F1
#
_cell.length_a   1.000
_cell.length_b   1.000
_cell.length_c   1.000
_cell.angle_alpha   90.00
_cell.angle_beta   90.00
_cell.angle_gamma   90.00
#
_symmetry.space_group_name_H-M   'P 1'
#
loop_
_entity.id
_entity.type
_entity.pdbx_description
1 polymer ?
#
loop_
_entity_poly.entity_id
_entity_poly.type
_entity_poly.pdbx_seq_one_letter_code
_entity_poly.pdbx_strand_id
1 'polypeptide(L)' 'MLKEIAPDGVIVCTPTEVHLEPVLQTLDSGAHVLVEKPITTSLEEARQIIEKASATRKQVLVGHHRRHYGILHKTSSY' A
#
# COMPACT_ATOMS: atom_id res chain seq x y z
N MET A 1 12.98 12.79 7.19
CA MET A 1 12.29 11.53 7.54
C MET A 1 12.52 10.40 6.54
N LEU A 2 11.76 10.19 5.44
CA LEU A 2 11.91 8.96 4.61
C LEU A 2 13.33 8.73 4.06
N LYS A 3 13.98 9.77 3.51
CA LYS A 3 15.37 9.68 3.02
C LYS A 3 16.42 9.52 4.12
N GLU A 4 16.09 9.96 5.32
CA GLU A 4 17.01 9.98 6.46
C GLU A 4 16.96 8.66 7.22
N ILE A 5 15.76 8.10 7.40
CA ILE A 5 15.52 6.82 8.06
C ILE A 5 15.74 5.66 7.09
N ALA A 6 15.51 5.86 5.78
CA ALA A 6 15.62 4.86 4.73
C ALA A 6 14.94 3.51 5.09
N PRO A 7 13.64 3.51 5.45
CA PRO A 7 12.97 2.30 5.88
C PRO A 7 12.76 1.31 4.72
N ASP A 8 12.73 0.02 5.02
CA ASP A 8 12.34 -1.00 4.03
C ASP A 8 10.85 -0.94 3.70
N GLY A 9 10.01 -0.50 4.64
CA GLY A 9 8.57 -0.44 4.48
C GLY A 9 7.90 0.69 5.29
N VAL A 10 6.80 1.22 4.75
CA VAL A 10 5.98 2.25 5.40
C VAL A 10 4.53 1.82 5.44
N ILE A 11 3.85 2.17 6.54
CA ILE A 11 2.42 2.00 6.69
C ILE A 11 1.74 3.36 6.52
N VAL A 12 0.83 3.47 5.56
CA VAL A 12 0.01 4.67 5.32
C VAL A 12 -1.39 4.42 5.86
N CYS A 13 -1.69 5.06 6.99
CA CYS A 13 -3.00 5.02 7.67
C CYS A 13 -3.67 6.40 7.74
N THR A 14 -3.41 7.27 6.77
CA THR A 14 -4.04 8.58 6.66
C THR A 14 -5.51 8.45 6.20
N PRO A 15 -6.32 9.53 6.20
CA PRO A 15 -7.63 9.48 5.53
C PRO A 15 -7.49 9.12 4.05
N THR A 16 -8.48 8.42 3.50
CA THR A 16 -8.43 7.83 2.16
C THR A 16 -8.18 8.87 1.06
N GLU A 17 -8.74 10.07 1.20
CA GLU A 17 -8.62 11.18 0.26
C GLU A 17 -7.17 11.65 0.08
N VAL A 18 -6.30 11.33 1.03
CA VAL A 18 -4.90 11.74 1.05
C VAL A 18 -3.95 10.53 1.08
N HIS A 19 -4.39 9.36 0.63
CA HIS A 19 -3.52 8.18 0.49
C HIS A 19 -2.49 8.32 -0.64
N LEU A 20 -2.88 8.95 -1.76
CA LEU A 20 -2.08 8.96 -2.98
C LEU A 20 -0.67 9.50 -2.75
N GLU A 21 -0.57 10.74 -2.25
CA GLU A 21 0.71 11.42 -2.07
C GLU A 21 1.69 10.65 -1.17
N PRO A 22 1.35 10.24 0.07
CA PRO A 22 2.28 9.50 0.92
C PRO A 22 2.63 8.13 0.34
N VAL A 23 1.73 7.48 -0.41
CA VAL A 23 2.05 6.23 -1.12
C VAL A 23 3.10 6.48 -2.20
N LEU A 24 2.92 7.48 -3.06
CA LEU A 24 3.89 7.79 -4.11
C LEU A 24 5.25 8.20 -3.54
N GLN A 25 5.25 9.04 -2.49
CA GLN A 25 6.48 9.45 -1.78
C GLN A 25 7.21 8.25 -1.17
N THR A 26 6.48 7.29 -0.62
CA THR A 26 7.06 6.06 -0.08
C THR A 26 7.75 5.25 -1.19
N LEU A 27 7.08 5.05 -2.31
CA LEU A 27 7.62 4.29 -3.44
C LEU A 27 8.85 4.99 -4.04
N ASP A 28 8.81 6.31 -4.22
CA ASP A 28 9.94 7.12 -4.70
C ASP A 28 11.12 7.13 -3.71
N SER A 29 10.87 6.93 -2.42
CA SER A 29 11.93 6.75 -1.42
C SER A 29 12.63 5.39 -1.48
N GLY A 30 12.09 4.45 -2.26
CA GLY A 30 12.61 3.09 -2.38
C GLY A 30 12.08 2.13 -1.31
N ALA A 31 11.05 2.49 -0.58
CA ALA A 31 10.40 1.63 0.42
C ALA A 31 9.18 0.90 -0.16
N HIS A 32 8.85 -0.25 0.42
CA HIS A 32 7.56 -0.92 0.22
C HIS A 32 6.46 -0.18 0.98
N VAL A 33 5.20 -0.35 0.60
CA VAL A 33 4.08 0.33 1.28
C VAL A 33 2.94 -0.62 1.59
N LEU A 34 2.41 -0.51 2.81
CA LEU A 34 1.10 -1.02 3.20
C LEU A 34 0.18 0.20 3.38
N VAL A 35 -0.83 0.34 2.54
CA VAL A 35 -1.82 1.41 2.62
C VAL A 35 -3.14 0.87 3.16
N GLU A 36 -3.75 1.58 4.10
CA GLU A 36 -5.06 1.21 4.61
C GLU A 36 -6.13 1.20 3.51
N LYS A 37 -7.22 0.49 3.76
CA LYS A 37 -8.29 0.33 2.77
C LYS A 37 -9.35 1.44 2.89
N PRO A 38 -9.92 1.92 1.77
CA PRO A 38 -9.59 1.57 0.39
C PRO A 38 -8.28 2.22 -0.07
N ILE A 39 -7.65 1.66 -1.11
CA ILE A 39 -6.33 2.10 -1.60
C ILE A 39 -6.30 3.60 -1.94
N THR A 40 -7.38 4.12 -2.55
CA THR A 40 -7.59 5.53 -2.87
C THR A 40 -9.06 5.76 -3.25
N THR A 41 -9.43 7.00 -3.64
CA THR A 41 -10.82 7.38 -3.95
C THR A 41 -11.25 7.18 -5.41
N SER A 42 -10.31 7.06 -6.34
CA SER A 42 -10.61 6.91 -7.77
C SER A 42 -9.76 5.84 -8.46
N LEU A 43 -10.26 5.34 -9.59
CA LEU A 43 -9.52 4.37 -10.41
C LEU A 43 -8.25 4.99 -11.03
N GLU A 44 -8.27 6.29 -11.32
CA GLU A 44 -7.14 6.99 -11.92
C GLU A 44 -5.95 7.05 -10.95
N GLU A 45 -6.20 7.46 -9.70
CA GLU A 45 -5.20 7.46 -8.64
C GLU A 45 -4.68 6.03 -8.38
N ALA A 46 -5.55 5.02 -8.43
CA ALA A 46 -5.13 3.64 -8.27
C ALA A 46 -4.18 3.19 -9.39
N ARG A 47 -4.41 3.63 -10.63
CA ARG A 47 -3.49 3.39 -11.75
C ARG A 47 -2.14 4.06 -11.53
N GLN A 48 -2.13 5.30 -11.06
CA GLN A 48 -0.89 6.01 -10.75
C GLN A 48 -0.04 5.26 -9.71
N ILE A 49 -0.69 4.71 -8.67
CA ILE A 49 0.00 3.89 -7.65
C ILE A 49 0.59 2.62 -8.28
N ILE A 50 -0.14 1.94 -9.15
CA ILE A 50 0.32 0.71 -9.84
C ILE A 50 1.52 1.02 -10.74
N GLU A 51 1.43 2.07 -11.55
CA GLU A 51 2.51 2.49 -12.44
C GLU A 51 3.77 2.87 -11.65
N LYS A 52 3.60 3.62 -10.55
CA LYS A 52 4.71 3.99 -9.67
C LYS A 52 5.35 2.78 -9.00
N ALA A 53 4.55 1.83 -8.52
CA ALA A 53 5.04 0.60 -7.91
C ALA A 53 5.87 -0.23 -8.91
N SER A 54 5.39 -0.32 -10.15
CA SER A 54 6.10 -0.98 -11.25
C SER A 54 7.43 -0.28 -11.56
N ALA A 55 7.41 1.04 -11.74
CA ALA A 55 8.60 1.83 -12.08
C ALA A 55 9.69 1.76 -11.00
N THR A 56 9.29 1.75 -9.72
CA THR A 56 10.21 1.70 -8.57
C THR A 56 10.63 0.28 -8.20
N ARG A 57 9.99 -0.74 -8.79
CA ARG A 57 10.12 -2.16 -8.41
C ARG A 57 9.84 -2.38 -6.91
N LYS A 58 8.84 -1.67 -6.38
CA LYS A 58 8.39 -1.77 -4.99
C LYS A 58 6.99 -2.37 -4.93
N GLN A 59 6.64 -2.89 -3.75
CA GLN A 59 5.37 -3.57 -3.53
C GLN A 59 4.41 -2.66 -2.78
N VAL A 60 3.14 -2.72 -3.18
CA VAL A 60 2.01 -2.06 -2.52
C VAL A 60 1.08 -3.16 -2.01
N LEU A 61 0.86 -3.18 -0.69
CA LEU A 61 -0.17 -4.00 -0.06
C LEU A 61 -1.32 -3.09 0.40
N VAL A 62 -2.55 -3.57 0.26
CA VAL A 62 -3.74 -2.89 0.80
C VAL A 62 -4.16 -3.58 2.09
N GLY A 63 -4.54 -2.80 3.12
CA GLY A 63 -4.89 -3.20 4.50
C GLY A 63 -6.12 -4.10 4.66
N HIS A 64 -6.30 -5.11 3.80
CA HIS A 64 -7.31 -6.14 3.91
C HIS A 64 -6.96 -7.19 4.99
N HIS A 65 -6.63 -6.73 6.20
CA HIS A 65 -6.16 -7.57 7.33
C HIS A 65 -7.06 -8.78 7.60
N ARG A 66 -8.38 -8.66 7.39
CA ARG A 66 -9.33 -9.77 7.57
C ARG A 66 -9.04 -10.97 6.67
N ARG A 67 -8.43 -10.79 5.50
CA ARG A 67 -8.02 -11.90 4.61
C ARG A 67 -6.97 -12.81 5.24
N HIS A 68 -6.31 -12.35 6.29
CA HIS A 68 -5.30 -13.08 7.05
C HIS A 68 -5.85 -13.68 8.36
N TYR A 69 -7.17 -13.58 8.61
CA TYR A 69 -7.76 -14.29 9.73
C TYR A 69 -7.72 -15.80 9.49
N GLY A 70 -7.10 -16.53 10.41
CA GLY A 70 -6.91 -17.98 10.33
C GLY A 70 -8.20 -18.78 10.11
N ILE A 71 -9.35 -18.24 10.49
CA ILE A 71 -10.65 -18.86 10.25
C ILE A 71 -11.01 -18.92 8.75
N LEU A 72 -10.69 -17.88 7.97
CA LEU A 72 -10.99 -17.84 6.54
C LEU A 72 -10.08 -18.77 5.73
N HIS A 73 -8.84 -18.96 6.19
CA HIS A 73 -7.93 -19.92 5.57
C HIS A 73 -8.40 -21.37 5.75
N LYS A 74 -9.11 -21.69 6.84
CA LYS A 74 -9.68 -23.03 7.07
C LYS A 74 -10.92 -23.33 6.23
N THR A 75 -11.66 -22.29 5.81
CA THR A 75 -12.91 -22.45 5.04
C THR A 75 -12.70 -22.43 3.52
N SER A 76 -11.57 -21.92 3.03
CA SER A 76 -11.27 -21.87 1.59
C SER A 76 -10.87 -23.23 0.98
N SER A 77 -10.76 -24.27 1.80
CA SER A 77 -10.37 -25.63 1.39
C SER A 77 -11.54 -26.63 1.36
N TYR A 78 -12.79 -26.13 1.38
CA TYR A 78 -14.00 -26.93 1.17
C TYR A 78 -14.57 -26.69 -0.23
#